data_AF-A0A524NY09-F1
#
_entry.id   AF-A0A524NY09-F1
#
_cell.length_a   1.000
_cell.length_b   1.000
_cell.length_c   1.000
_cell.angle_alpha   90.00
_cell.angle_beta   90.00
_cell.angle_gamma   90.00
#
_symmetry.space_group_name_H-M   'P 1'
#
loop_
_entity.id
_entity.type
_entity.pdbx_description
1 polymer ?
#
loop_
_entity_poly.entity_id
_entity_poly.type
_entity_poly.pdbx_seq_one_letter_code
_entity_poly.pdbx_strand_id
1 'polypeptide(L)'
;MAKKANTIKILGLDGKDKGTVELPSIFSVTPRLDLIHRAVVATESAQKQPQGRDPLAGKRNTAGSWGTGFAAARVPRLTGSGYPSSRNAAFAPGVVGGRVAHPPRAEKVITKRINRKEKK
;
A
#
# COMPACT_ATOMS: atom_id res chain seq x y z
N MET A 1 28.14 -16.83 -27.27
CA MET A 1 29.13 -15.74 -27.43
C MET A 1 29.08 -14.92 -26.13
N ALA A 2 30.08 -14.82 -25.24
CA ALA A 2 31.42 -15.39 -25.14
C ALA A 2 31.60 -15.96 -23.71
N LYS A 3 32.11 -17.19 -23.56
CA LYS A 3 32.52 -17.74 -22.26
C LYS A 3 33.91 -17.18 -21.92
N LYS A 4 33.98 -16.09 -21.15
CA LYS A 4 35.20 -15.74 -20.41
C LYS A 4 35.06 -16.36 -19.02
N ALA A 5 35.83 -17.41 -18.74
CA ALA A 5 35.98 -17.95 -17.39
C ALA A 5 36.80 -16.93 -16.58
N ASN A 6 36.10 -15.97 -15.97
CA ASN A 6 36.72 -15.05 -15.02
C ASN A 6 36.80 -15.78 -13.68
N THR A 7 37.99 -16.24 -13.33
CA THR A 7 38.27 -16.89 -12.06
C THR A 7 38.42 -15.82 -10.96
N ILE A 8 37.69 -15.97 -9.86
CA ILE A 8 37.70 -15.05 -8.71
C ILE A 8 38.40 -15.72 -7.53
N LYS A 9 39.11 -14.94 -6.73
CA LYS A 9 39.75 -15.41 -5.49
C LYS A 9 38.75 -15.52 -4.36
N ILE A 10 38.82 -16.61 -3.59
CA ILE A 10 38.12 -16.76 -2.31
C ILE A 10 39.02 -16.20 -1.21
N LEU A 11 38.52 -15.23 -0.47
CA LEU A 11 39.19 -14.68 0.70
C LEU A 11 38.70 -15.37 1.97
N GLY A 12 39.63 -15.74 2.85
CA GLY A 12 39.32 -16.20 4.21
C GLY A 12 38.93 -15.04 5.13
N LEU A 13 38.40 -15.37 6.31
CA LEU A 13 38.12 -14.40 7.39
C LEU A 13 39.36 -13.56 7.75
N ASP A 14 40.55 -14.15 7.64
CA ASP A 14 41.84 -13.49 7.89
C ASP A 14 42.36 -12.64 6.72
N GLY A 15 41.56 -12.48 5.65
CA GLY A 15 41.92 -11.76 4.43
C GLY A 15 42.91 -12.48 3.51
N LYS A 16 43.33 -13.72 3.85
CA LYS A 16 44.24 -14.52 3.03
C LYS A 16 43.50 -15.28 1.91
N ASP A 17 44.18 -15.41 0.76
CA ASP A 17 43.69 -16.19 -0.38
C ASP A 17 43.57 -17.68 0.01
N LYS A 18 42.35 -18.21 0.02
CA LYS A 18 42.05 -19.62 0.33
C LYS A 18 41.87 -20.51 -0.89
N GLY A 19 41.62 -19.92 -2.06
CA GLY A 19 41.39 -20.66 -3.29
C GLY A 19 40.81 -19.79 -4.40
N THR A 20 40.42 -20.42 -5.50
CA THR A 20 39.81 -19.73 -6.65
C THR A 20 38.56 -20.47 -7.14
N VAL A 21 37.57 -19.72 -7.61
CA VAL A 21 36.29 -20.24 -8.13
C VAL A 21 35.95 -19.56 -9.44
N GLU A 22 35.33 -20.31 -10.35
CA GLU A 22 34.83 -19.80 -11.62
C GLU A 22 33.55 -18.97 -11.42
N LEU A 23 33.50 -17.78 -12.02
CA LEU A 23 32.32 -16.92 -12.02
C LEU A 23 31.16 -17.59 -12.77
N PRO A 24 29.97 -17.76 -12.16
CA PRO A 24 28.80 -18.30 -12.84
C PRO A 24 28.37 -17.46 -14.05
N SER A 25 27.74 -18.11 -15.03
CA SER A 25 27.31 -17.47 -16.29
C SER A 25 26.34 -16.30 -16.11
N ILE A 26 25.60 -16.24 -14.99
CA ILE A 26 24.63 -15.17 -14.69
C ILE A 26 25.27 -13.78 -14.64
N PHE A 27 26.52 -13.68 -14.19
CA PHE A 27 27.23 -12.41 -14.03
C PHE A 27 27.68 -11.78 -15.35
N SER A 28 27.60 -12.54 -16.46
CA SER A 28 27.89 -12.03 -17.80
C SER A 28 26.70 -11.35 -18.47
N VAL A 29 25.50 -11.46 -17.89
CA VAL A 29 24.26 -10.95 -18.48
C VAL A 29 24.13 -9.45 -18.19
N THR A 30 23.75 -8.66 -19.20
CA THR A 30 23.48 -7.22 -19.03
C THR A 30 22.28 -6.99 -18.11
N PRO A 31 22.40 -6.16 -17.07
CA PRO A 31 21.31 -5.91 -16.13
C PRO A 31 20.17 -5.12 -16.78
N ARG A 32 18.94 -5.65 -16.66
CA ARG A 32 17.70 -5.03 -17.12
C ARG A 32 16.96 -4.36 -15.96
N LEU A 33 17.30 -3.08 -15.73
CA LEU A 33 16.77 -2.31 -14.60
C LEU A 33 15.24 -2.13 -14.64
N ASP A 34 14.65 -2.10 -15.83
CA ASP A 34 13.20 -2.06 -16.07
C ASP A 34 12.49 -3.27 -15.43
N LEU A 35 12.98 -4.48 -15.74
CA LEU A 35 12.41 -5.74 -15.25
C LEU A 35 12.69 -5.94 -13.77
N ILE A 36 13.90 -5.62 -13.31
CA ILE A 36 14.28 -5.72 -11.90
C ILE A 36 13.38 -4.82 -11.05
N HIS A 37 13.22 -3.56 -11.44
CA HIS A 37 12.36 -2.62 -10.70
C HIS A 37 10.91 -3.12 -10.63
N ARG A 38 10.37 -3.64 -11.74
CA ARG A 38 9.03 -4.22 -11.76
C ARG A 38 8.88 -5.41 -10.83
N ALA A 39 9.88 -6.30 -10.80
CA ALA A 39 9.90 -7.48 -9.95
C ALA A 39 9.97 -7.14 -8.45
N VAL A 40 10.78 -6.14 -8.10
CA VAL A 40 10.89 -5.64 -6.72
C VAL A 40 9.55 -5.07 -6.26
N VAL A 41 8.97 -4.13 -7.02
CA VAL A 41 7.69 -3.49 -6.69
C VAL A 41 6.55 -4.51 -6.56
N ALA A 42 6.54 -5.54 -7.41
CA ALA A 42 5.57 -6.63 -7.31
C ALA A 42 5.77 -7.47 -6.03
N THR A 43 7.01 -7.81 -5.71
CA THR A 43 7.35 -8.59 -4.51
C THR A 43 7.01 -7.83 -3.23
N GLU A 44 7.37 -6.55 -3.14
CA GLU A 44 7.00 -5.68 -2.01
C GLU A 44 5.48 -5.53 -1.86
N SER A 45 4.75 -5.44 -2.98
CA SER A 45 3.29 -5.35 -2.92
C SER A 45 2.64 -6.63 -2.38
N ALA A 46 3.24 -7.79 -2.61
CA ALA A 46 2.74 -9.08 -2.12
C ALA A 46 3.00 -9.29 -0.62
N GLN A 47 3.99 -8.61 -0.05
CA GLN A 47 4.30 -8.68 1.39
C GLN A 47 3.38 -7.81 2.26
N LYS A 48 2.66 -6.86 1.66
CA LYS A 48 1.78 -5.93 2.41
C LYS A 48 0.50 -6.63 2.84
N GLN A 49 0.20 -6.56 4.15
CA GLN A 49 -1.07 -7.05 4.67
C GLN A 49 -2.23 -6.13 4.29
N PRO A 50 -3.36 -6.67 3.78
CA PRO A 50 -4.55 -5.86 3.53
C PRO A 50 -5.07 -5.21 4.81
N GLN A 51 -5.39 -3.92 4.72
CA GLN A 51 -5.95 -3.14 5.82
C GLN A 51 -7.14 -2.32 5.34
N GLY A 52 -8.07 -2.06 6.24
CA GLY A 52 -9.25 -1.24 5.95
C GLY A 52 -9.92 -0.68 7.19
N ARG A 53 -10.83 0.25 6.98
CA ARG A 53 -11.74 0.76 8.02
C ARG A 53 -13.05 -0.03 8.01
N ASP A 54 -13.75 -0.03 9.15
CA ASP A 54 -15.10 -0.56 9.23
C ASP A 54 -16.00 0.13 8.16
N PRO A 55 -16.68 -0.63 7.28
CA PRO A 55 -17.56 -0.08 6.25
C PRO A 55 -18.66 0.86 6.75
N LEU A 56 -19.05 0.71 8.03
CA LEU A 56 -20.09 1.50 8.71
C LEU A 56 -19.52 2.63 9.58
N ALA A 57 -18.19 2.82 9.64
CA ALA A 57 -17.57 3.91 10.38
C ALA A 57 -18.13 5.28 9.92
N GLY A 58 -18.57 6.09 10.89
CA GLY A 58 -19.18 7.41 10.64
C GLY A 58 -20.58 7.39 10.02
N LYS A 59 -21.13 6.20 9.71
CA LYS A 59 -22.48 6.00 9.15
C LYS A 59 -23.50 5.48 10.16
N ARG A 60 -23.07 4.95 11.31
CA ARG A 60 -23.94 4.48 12.40
C ARG A 60 -24.56 5.66 13.18
N ASN A 61 -25.29 6.52 12.50
CA ASN A 61 -26.02 7.64 13.10
C ASN A 61 -27.33 7.90 12.33
N THR A 62 -28.26 8.59 12.99
CA THR A 62 -29.58 8.95 12.45
C THR A 62 -29.58 10.35 11.80
N ALA A 63 -28.41 10.86 11.43
CA ALA A 63 -28.24 12.26 11.04
C ALA A 63 -29.02 12.59 9.75
N GLY A 64 -29.72 13.73 9.76
CA GLY A 64 -30.50 14.24 8.64
C GLY A 64 -30.19 15.72 8.36
N SER A 65 -30.37 16.16 7.11
CA SER A 65 -30.22 17.58 6.77
C SER A 65 -31.51 18.34 7.03
N TRP A 66 -31.41 19.56 7.58
CA TRP A 66 -32.58 20.43 7.82
C TRP A 66 -33.06 21.16 6.56
N GLY A 67 -32.27 21.16 5.49
CA GLY A 67 -32.59 21.93 4.28
C GLY A 67 -32.28 23.43 4.43
N THR A 68 -33.05 24.27 3.75
CA THR A 68 -32.89 25.73 3.74
C THR A 68 -33.66 26.41 4.88
N GLY A 69 -33.37 27.69 5.15
CA GLY A 69 -34.15 28.51 6.10
C GLY A 69 -33.63 28.55 7.55
N PHE A 70 -32.55 27.83 7.88
CA PHE A 70 -32.01 27.75 9.25
C PHE A 70 -30.71 28.53 9.47
N ALA A 71 -30.29 29.39 8.52
CA ALA A 71 -29.01 30.13 8.54
C ALA A 71 -27.78 29.25 8.87
N ALA A 72 -27.84 27.96 8.50
CA ALA A 72 -26.82 26.97 8.79
C ALA A 72 -26.36 26.25 7.51
N ALA A 73 -25.14 25.72 7.53
CA ALA A 73 -24.64 24.87 6.45
C ALA A 73 -25.53 23.64 6.25
N ARG A 74 -25.73 23.23 5.00
CA ARG A 74 -26.63 22.13 4.58
C ARG A 74 -26.07 20.72 4.85
N VAL A 75 -25.25 20.58 5.89
CA VAL A 75 -24.67 19.29 6.30
C VAL A 75 -25.68 18.47 7.12
N PRO A 76 -25.67 17.13 7.03
CA PRO A 76 -26.48 16.29 7.91
C PRO A 76 -26.08 16.51 9.38
N ARG A 77 -27.08 16.61 10.26
CA ARG A 77 -26.90 16.83 11.69
C ARG A 77 -27.59 15.76 12.51
N LEU A 78 -27.02 15.43 13.67
CA LEU A 78 -27.63 14.47 14.60
C LEU A 78 -29.01 14.95 15.05
N THR A 79 -29.98 14.07 14.94
CA THR A 79 -31.34 14.26 15.43
C THR A 79 -31.39 14.14 16.96
N GLY A 80 -32.32 14.83 17.60
CA GLY A 80 -32.50 14.80 19.06
C GLY A 80 -32.40 16.19 19.68
N SER A 81 -32.62 16.23 21.00
CA SER A 81 -32.56 17.45 21.83
C SER A 81 -32.01 17.09 23.21
N GLY A 82 -31.55 18.08 23.97
CA GLY A 82 -31.12 17.91 25.37
C GLY A 82 -29.69 17.38 25.58
N TYR A 83 -28.95 17.10 24.51
CA TYR A 83 -27.54 16.66 24.59
C TYR A 83 -26.61 17.66 23.89
N PRO A 84 -25.37 17.87 24.37
CA PRO A 84 -24.39 18.73 23.70
C PRO A 84 -24.03 18.26 22.28
N SER A 85 -24.20 16.96 22.00
CA SER A 85 -23.99 16.38 20.68
C SER A 85 -25.18 16.56 19.73
N SER A 86 -26.36 16.92 20.25
CA SER A 86 -27.55 17.14 19.43
C SER A 86 -27.30 18.29 18.47
N ARG A 87 -27.80 18.16 17.23
CA ARG A 87 -27.59 19.14 16.15
C ARG A 87 -26.15 19.27 15.64
N ASN A 88 -25.16 18.51 16.14
CA ASN A 88 -23.81 18.51 15.56
C ASN A 88 -23.80 17.87 14.17
N ALA A 89 -22.90 18.36 13.31
CA ALA A 89 -22.73 17.83 11.97
C ALA A 89 -22.15 16.41 12.03
N ALA A 90 -22.74 15.49 11.26
CA ALA A 90 -22.37 14.09 11.24
C ALA A 90 -22.56 13.50 9.83
N PHE A 91 -22.22 12.22 9.65
CA PHE A 91 -22.39 11.42 8.42
C PHE A 91 -21.57 11.86 7.19
N ALA A 92 -21.40 13.15 6.94
CA ALA A 92 -20.71 13.68 5.76
C ALA A 92 -19.18 13.51 5.82
N PRO A 93 -18.47 13.54 4.68
CA PRO A 93 -17.04 13.78 4.68
C PRO A 93 -16.73 15.23 5.06
N GLY A 94 -15.66 15.44 5.83
CA GLY A 94 -15.22 16.78 6.27
C GLY A 94 -15.85 17.28 7.58
N VAL A 95 -16.61 16.44 8.28
CA VAL A 95 -17.13 16.74 9.62
C VAL A 95 -16.51 15.80 10.66
N VAL A 96 -16.36 16.27 11.90
CA VAL A 96 -15.81 15.48 13.00
C VAL A 96 -16.74 14.28 13.27
N GLY A 97 -16.19 13.07 13.27
CA GLY A 97 -16.97 11.83 13.45
C GLY A 97 -17.83 11.41 12.25
N GLY A 98 -17.71 12.11 11.11
CA GLY A 98 -18.37 11.75 9.86
C GLY A 98 -17.69 10.62 9.09
N ARG A 99 -18.29 10.18 7.97
CA ARG A 99 -17.72 9.13 7.12
C ARG A 99 -16.57 9.70 6.28
N VAL A 100 -15.53 8.92 6.06
CA VAL A 100 -14.46 9.28 5.11
C VAL A 100 -14.91 9.02 3.67
N ALA A 101 -14.58 9.92 2.74
CA ALA A 101 -14.76 9.66 1.31
C ALA A 101 -13.64 8.73 0.82
N HIS A 102 -14.00 7.58 0.24
CA HIS A 102 -13.06 6.54 -0.23
C HIS A 102 -12.08 6.04 0.85
N PRO A 103 -12.57 5.46 1.96
CA PRO A 103 -11.70 4.91 2.98
C PRO A 103 -10.91 3.71 2.43
N PRO A 104 -9.74 3.37 3.03
CA PRO A 104 -9.07 2.13 2.72
C PRO A 104 -10.00 0.96 3.03
N ARG A 105 -10.14 0.04 2.09
CA ARG A 105 -10.95 -1.17 2.22
C ARG A 105 -10.03 -2.38 2.25
N ALA A 106 -10.32 -3.33 3.14
CA ALA A 106 -9.60 -4.59 3.21
C ALA A 106 -9.76 -5.42 1.91
N GLU A 107 -10.89 -5.25 1.23
CA GLU A 107 -11.21 -5.88 -0.06
C GLU A 107 -10.34 -5.40 -1.23
N LYS A 108 -9.58 -4.30 -1.07
CA LYS A 108 -8.77 -3.75 -2.16
C LYS A 108 -7.65 -4.72 -2.50
N VAL A 109 -7.51 -5.05 -3.79
CA VAL A 109 -6.38 -5.84 -4.30
C VAL A 109 -5.13 -4.95 -4.32
N ILE A 110 -4.21 -5.19 -3.38
CA ILE A 110 -2.95 -4.44 -3.24
C ILE A 110 -1.81 -5.11 -4.04
N THR A 111 -1.88 -6.43 -4.19
CA THR A 111 -0.85 -7.24 -4.82
C THR A 111 -0.77 -6.99 -6.33
N LYS A 112 0.41 -6.63 -6.82
CA LYS A 112 0.72 -6.54 -8.25
C LYS A 112 1.19 -7.90 -8.75
N ARG A 113 0.59 -8.36 -9.84
CA ARG A 113 0.96 -9.64 -10.49
C ARG A 113 2.17 -9.43 -11.40
N ILE A 114 3.03 -10.44 -11.47
CA ILE A 114 4.20 -10.49 -12.37
C ILE A 114 4.27 -11.84 -13.08
N ASN A 115 4.77 -11.82 -14.31
CA ASN A 115 4.99 -13.02 -15.10
C ASN A 115 6.12 -13.87 -14.51
N ARG A 116 5.98 -15.20 -14.57
CA ARG A 116 7.01 -16.13 -14.06
C ARG A 116 8.38 -15.95 -14.73
N LYS A 117 8.40 -15.56 -16.01
CA LYS A 117 9.64 -15.32 -16.77
C LYS A 117 10.34 -14.01 -16.37
N GLU A 118 9.59 -13.00 -15.91
CA GLU A 118 10.16 -11.73 -15.46
C GLU A 118 10.71 -11.82 -14.03
N LYS A 119 10.22 -12.77 -13.24
CA LYS A 119 10.67 -13.02 -11.86
C LYS A 119 11.92 -13.92 -11.78
N LYS A 120 12.15 -14.76 -12.81
CA LYS A 120 13.28 -15.68 -12.89
C LYS A 120 14.47 -14.99 -13.55
#